data_AF-A0A150VIG4-F1
#
_entry.id   AF-A0A150VIG4-F1
#
_cell.length_a   1.000
_cell.length_b   1.000
_cell.length_c   1.000
_cell.angle_alpha   90.00
_cell.angle_beta   90.00
_cell.angle_gamma   90.00
#
_symmetry.space_group_name_H-M   'P 1'
#
loop_
_entity.id
_entity.type
_entity.pdbx_description
1 polymer ?
#
loop_
_entity_poly.entity_id
_entity_poly.type
_entity_poly.pdbx_seq_one_letter_code
_entity_poly.pdbx_strand_id
1 'polypeptide(L)'
;MLSIFFCPATESVRVRQQTYHVTFRYEYGGNFSNISPEPWMGAYHSSELPMLMGTSGDFRGPSTPLEAEASVAFQDAYVVFASDSTVQALGSTGWMEYTQLGADQVREFGVQVPVQDVSLKRLE
;
A
#
# COMPACT_ATOMS: atom_id res chain seq x y z
N MET A 1 -13.72 -10.80 -8.44
CA MET A 1 -13.76 -9.74 -7.41
C MET A 1 -12.46 -8.93 -7.40
N LEU A 2 -11.28 -9.54 -7.58
CA LEU A 2 -10.04 -8.77 -7.72
C LEU A 2 -10.01 -7.86 -8.97
N SER A 3 -10.57 -8.34 -10.09
CA SER A 3 -10.60 -7.60 -11.37
C SER A 3 -11.35 -6.26 -11.33
N ILE A 4 -12.34 -6.09 -10.45
CA ILE A 4 -13.10 -4.82 -10.33
C ILE A 4 -12.28 -3.70 -9.65
N PHE A 5 -11.21 -4.04 -8.93
CA PHE A 5 -10.30 -3.08 -8.33
C PHE A 5 -8.98 -2.99 -9.12
N PHE A 6 -8.41 -4.14 -9.46
CA PHE A 6 -7.10 -4.23 -10.07
C PHE A 6 -7.07 -3.68 -11.51
N CYS A 7 -8.04 -4.04 -12.36
CA CYS A 7 -8.04 -3.58 -13.75
C CYS A 7 -8.24 -2.05 -13.84
N PRO A 8 -9.22 -1.43 -13.14
CA PRO A 8 -9.35 0.03 -13.15
C PRO A 8 -8.15 0.74 -12.52
N ALA A 9 -7.55 0.21 -11.45
CA ALA A 9 -6.35 0.79 -10.86
C ALA A 9 -5.19 0.78 -11.87
N THR A 10 -4.93 -0.36 -12.52
CA THR A 10 -3.92 -0.51 -13.57
C THR A 10 -4.18 0.42 -14.77
N GLU A 11 -5.43 0.53 -15.21
CA GLU A 11 -5.80 1.45 -16.29
C GLU A 11 -5.57 2.92 -15.90
N SER A 12 -5.88 3.28 -14.65
CA SER A 12 -5.63 4.63 -14.16
C SER A 12 -4.14 4.98 -14.08
N VAL A 13 -3.27 3.99 -13.83
CA VAL A 13 -1.81 4.14 -13.89
C VAL A 13 -1.37 4.37 -15.34
N ARG A 14 -1.90 3.57 -16.28
CA ARG A 14 -1.62 3.72 -17.71
C ARG A 14 -1.89 5.14 -18.20
N VAL A 15 -3.07 5.68 -17.86
CA VAL A 15 -3.48 7.03 -18.27
C VAL A 15 -2.60 8.12 -17.66
N ARG A 16 -2.21 8.01 -16.38
CA ARG A 16 -1.28 8.96 -15.72
C ARG A 16 0.09 8.97 -16.38
N GLN A 17 0.65 7.80 -16.65
CA GLN A 17 1.96 7.68 -17.31
C GLN A 17 1.94 8.23 -18.74
N GLN A 18 0.87 7.98 -19.51
CA GLN A 18 0.71 8.54 -20.86
C GLN A 18 0.57 10.06 -20.89
N THR A 19 0.21 10.67 -19.77
CA THR A 19 0.09 12.12 -19.62
C THR A 19 1.25 12.72 -18.83
N TYR A 20 2.35 11.97 -18.67
CA TYR A 20 3.59 12.41 -18.01
C TYR A 20 3.42 12.82 -16.54
N HIS A 21 2.45 12.21 -15.84
CA HIS A 21 2.27 12.42 -14.40
C HIS A 21 3.07 11.40 -13.60
N VAL A 22 3.87 11.91 -12.65
CA VAL A 22 4.56 11.09 -11.65
C VAL A 22 3.54 10.21 -10.95
N THR A 23 3.81 8.91 -10.92
CA THR A 23 2.89 7.92 -10.39
C THR A 23 3.59 7.05 -9.37
N PHE A 24 2.98 6.91 -8.20
CA PHE A 24 3.39 5.96 -7.17
C PHE A 24 2.31 4.90 -7.02
N ARG A 25 2.72 3.63 -6.90
CA ARG A 25 1.81 2.49 -6.77
C ARG A 25 2.18 1.72 -5.51
N TYR A 26 1.16 1.29 -4.77
CA TYR A 26 1.30 0.37 -3.65
C TYR A 26 0.22 -0.71 -3.69
N GLU A 27 0.46 -1.77 -2.93
CA GLU A 27 -0.50 -2.77 -2.51
C GLU A 27 -0.48 -2.90 -0.98
N TYR A 28 -1.66 -3.12 -0.41
CA TYR A 28 -1.79 -3.50 0.98
C TYR A 28 -2.07 -5.00 1.05
N GLY A 29 -1.14 -5.76 1.65
CA GLY A 29 -1.25 -7.22 1.78
C GLY A 29 -1.35 -7.70 3.23
N GLY A 30 -1.45 -6.79 4.20
CA GLY A 30 -1.48 -7.10 5.62
C GLY A 30 -2.64 -8.02 6.00
N ASN A 31 -2.34 -9.15 6.63
CA ASN A 31 -3.32 -10.08 7.18
C ASN A 31 -3.38 -9.92 8.71
N PHE A 32 -4.07 -8.89 9.14
CA PHE A 32 -4.27 -8.58 10.57
C PHE A 32 -5.75 -8.77 10.93
N SER A 33 -6.02 -9.77 11.77
CA SER A 33 -7.39 -10.19 12.08
C SER A 33 -8.21 -9.14 12.85
N ASN A 34 -7.56 -8.24 13.59
CA ASN A 34 -8.23 -7.21 14.39
C ASN A 34 -8.89 -6.11 13.55
N ILE A 35 -8.34 -5.83 12.36
CA ILE A 35 -8.81 -4.79 11.41
C ILE A 35 -9.58 -5.37 10.22
N SER A 36 -9.71 -6.69 10.15
CA SER A 36 -10.56 -7.38 9.17
C SER A 36 -12.01 -7.45 9.67
N PRO A 37 -13.04 -7.41 8.79
CA PRO A 37 -14.43 -7.60 9.21
C PRO A 37 -14.64 -8.93 9.94
N GLU A 38 -14.11 -10.00 9.36
CA GLU A 38 -14.00 -11.33 9.97
C GLU A 38 -12.51 -11.75 10.05
N PRO A 39 -12.08 -12.45 11.11
CA PRO A 39 -10.67 -12.75 11.38
C PRO A 39 -9.90 -13.47 10.27
N TRP A 40 -10.60 -14.18 9.37
CA TRP A 40 -10.03 -15.00 8.30
C TRP A 40 -10.01 -14.30 6.93
N MET A 41 -10.49 -13.06 6.83
CA MET A 41 -10.63 -12.37 5.55
C MET A 41 -9.34 -11.75 5.01
N GLY A 42 -8.28 -11.65 5.83
CA GLY A 42 -6.99 -11.12 5.40
C GLY A 42 -7.04 -9.63 5.06
N ALA A 43 -6.31 -9.24 4.01
CA ALA A 43 -6.32 -7.88 3.45
C ALA A 43 -7.67 -7.58 2.76
N TYR A 44 -8.75 -7.58 3.53
CA TYR A 44 -10.10 -7.31 3.04
C TYR A 44 -10.22 -5.85 2.60
N HIS A 45 -11.21 -5.55 1.76
CA HIS A 45 -11.48 -4.19 1.32
C HIS A 45 -11.61 -3.22 2.52
N SER A 46 -10.87 -2.11 2.46
CA SER A 46 -10.80 -1.06 3.49
C SER A 46 -10.03 -1.43 4.77
N SER A 47 -9.42 -2.62 4.86
CA SER A 47 -8.60 -3.01 6.02
C SER A 47 -7.28 -2.23 6.12
N GLU A 48 -6.88 -1.52 5.07
CA GLU A 48 -5.74 -0.61 5.08
C GLU A 48 -6.03 0.72 5.79
N LEU A 49 -7.31 1.12 5.92
CA LEU A 49 -7.67 2.43 6.47
C LEU A 49 -7.25 2.59 7.93
N PRO A 50 -7.48 1.61 8.83
CA PRO A 50 -6.96 1.68 10.20
C PRO A 50 -5.44 1.83 10.28
N MET A 51 -4.71 1.25 9.32
CA MET A 51 -3.25 1.34 9.25
C MET A 51 -2.83 2.76 8.88
N LEU A 52 -3.47 3.35 7.88
CA LEU A 52 -3.20 4.71 7.44
C LEU A 52 -3.61 5.77 8.48
N MET A 53 -4.68 5.52 9.23
CA MET A 53 -5.19 6.47 10.23
C MET A 53 -4.54 6.32 11.62
N GLY A 54 -3.65 5.33 11.80
CA GLY A 54 -3.01 5.07 13.10
C GLY A 54 -3.97 4.54 14.16
N THR A 55 -5.08 3.91 13.75
CA THR A 55 -6.14 3.40 14.63
C THR A 55 -6.24 1.87 14.61
N SER A 56 -5.23 1.17 14.10
CA SER A 56 -5.26 -0.28 13.89
C SER A 56 -5.52 -1.08 15.19
N GLY A 57 -5.10 -0.56 16.35
CA GLY A 57 -5.33 -1.17 17.66
C GLY A 57 -6.71 -0.94 18.29
N ASP A 58 -7.58 -0.12 17.69
CA ASP A 58 -8.80 0.37 18.33
C ASP A 58 -10.05 -0.49 18.06
N PHE A 59 -9.93 -1.53 17.24
CA PHE A 59 -11.08 -2.30 16.74
C PHE A 59 -11.30 -3.60 17.52
N ARG A 60 -10.79 -4.74 17.03
CA ARG A 60 -11.06 -6.07 17.61
C ARG A 60 -9.88 -6.61 18.42
N GLY A 61 -8.95 -5.75 18.80
CA GLY A 61 -7.78 -6.11 19.58
C GLY A 61 -6.59 -5.19 19.30
N PRO A 62 -5.58 -5.21 20.19
CA PRO A 62 -4.39 -4.41 20.03
C PRO A 62 -3.60 -4.85 18.79
N SER A 63 -2.92 -3.89 18.17
CA SER A 63 -2.03 -4.20 17.05
C SER A 63 -0.87 -5.08 17.47
N THR A 64 -0.50 -6.02 16.60
CA THR A 64 0.77 -6.73 16.74
C THR A 64 1.96 -5.78 16.51
N PRO A 65 3.20 -6.12 16.92
CA PRO A 65 4.37 -5.30 16.62
C PRO A 65 4.55 -5.03 15.12
N LEU A 66 4.42 -6.07 14.28
CA LEU A 66 4.50 -5.93 12.81
C LEU A 66 3.42 -4.99 12.26
N GLU A 67 2.20 -5.07 12.79
CA GLU A 67 1.09 -4.22 12.39
C GLU A 67 1.31 -2.75 12.78
N ALA A 68 1.80 -2.51 14.01
CA ALA A 68 2.14 -1.16 14.46
C ALA A 68 3.27 -0.55 13.60
N GLU A 69 4.32 -1.32 13.31
CA GLU A 69 5.42 -0.88 12.44
C GLU A 69 4.94 -0.63 10.99
N ALA A 70 4.07 -1.51 10.46
CA ALA A 70 3.48 -1.31 9.13
C ALA A 70 2.59 -0.06 9.09
N SER A 71 1.82 0.22 10.15
CA SER A 71 1.00 1.43 10.26
C SER A 71 1.84 2.70 10.26
N VAL A 72 2.97 2.70 10.98
CA VAL A 72 3.94 3.81 10.96
C VAL A 72 4.54 3.98 9.56
N ALA A 73 5.01 2.90 8.94
CA ALA A 73 5.57 2.95 7.59
C ALA A 73 4.56 3.49 6.55
N PHE A 74 3.28 3.16 6.70
CA PHE A 74 2.23 3.67 5.83
C PHE A 74 1.99 5.17 6.01
N GLN A 75 1.94 5.62 7.27
CA GLN A 75 1.77 7.04 7.62
C GLN A 75 2.96 7.88 7.17
N ASP A 76 4.20 7.42 7.39
CA ASP A 76 5.41 8.12 6.95
C ASP A 76 5.39 8.33 5.43
N ALA A 77 5.06 7.29 4.66
CA ALA A 77 4.94 7.36 3.21
C ALA A 77 3.85 8.35 2.76
N TYR A 78 2.68 8.33 3.40
CA TYR A 78 1.56 9.22 3.06
C TYR A 78 1.79 10.68 3.47
N VAL A 79 2.42 10.94 4.62
CA VAL A 79 2.78 12.28 5.06
C VAL A 79 3.76 12.90 4.09
N VAL A 80 4.80 12.16 3.70
CA VAL A 80 5.75 12.62 2.68
C VAL A 80 5.00 12.91 1.38
N PHE A 81 4.18 11.97 0.88
CA PHE A 81 3.40 12.19 -0.34
C PHE A 81 2.51 13.44 -0.31
N ALA A 82 1.80 13.66 0.80
CA ALA A 82 0.90 14.80 0.96
C ALA A 82 1.66 16.13 1.09
N SER A 83 2.86 16.11 1.69
CA SER A 83 3.69 17.30 1.88
C SER A 83 4.51 17.68 0.65
N ASP A 84 5.05 16.69 -0.05
CA ASP A 84 5.89 16.82 -1.24
C ASP A 84 5.78 15.53 -2.07
N SER A 85 5.00 15.61 -3.15
CA SER A 85 4.77 14.47 -4.03
C SER A 85 5.85 14.27 -5.10
N THR A 86 7.05 14.84 -4.94
CA THR A 86 8.16 14.66 -5.87
C THR A 86 8.83 13.29 -5.71
N VAL A 87 9.44 12.79 -6.79
CA VAL A 87 10.23 11.55 -6.79
C VAL A 87 11.34 11.58 -5.74
N GLN A 88 11.97 12.74 -5.54
CA GLN A 88 13.03 12.91 -4.55
C GLN A 88 12.51 12.76 -3.12
N ALA A 89 11.37 13.40 -2.81
CA ALA A 89 10.78 13.33 -1.48
C ALA A 89 10.32 11.90 -1.14
N LEU A 90 9.53 11.27 -2.01
CA LEU A 90 9.07 9.90 -1.79
C LEU A 90 10.23 8.89 -1.77
N GLY A 91 11.26 9.11 -2.59
CA GLY A 91 12.48 8.31 -2.59
C GLY A 91 13.21 8.28 -1.24
N SER A 92 13.05 9.32 -0.40
CA SER A 92 13.61 9.32 0.97
C SER A 92 12.96 8.28 1.90
N THR A 93 11.72 7.87 1.59
CA THR A 93 11.03 6.75 2.27
C THR A 93 11.38 5.40 1.65
N GLY A 94 12.05 5.40 0.49
CA GLY A 94 12.27 4.24 -0.38
C GLY A 94 11.10 3.95 -1.32
N TRP A 95 10.09 4.81 -1.41
CA TRP A 95 8.96 4.60 -2.33
C TRP A 95 9.31 5.16 -3.71
N MET A 96 9.69 4.26 -4.62
CA MET A 96 10.14 4.64 -5.95
C MET A 96 8.98 4.96 -6.89
N GLU A 97 9.23 5.84 -7.87
CA GLU A 97 8.29 6.12 -8.94
C GLU A 97 7.97 4.84 -9.73
N TYR A 98 6.69 4.63 -9.98
CA TYR A 98 6.20 3.55 -10.82
C TYR A 98 6.21 4.02 -12.28
N THR A 99 7.32 3.75 -12.99
CA THR A 99 7.60 4.30 -14.33
C THR A 99 7.04 3.47 -15.49
N GLN A 100 6.79 2.17 -15.27
CA GLN A 100 6.34 1.26 -16.32
C GLN A 100 5.22 0.35 -15.82
N LEU A 101 4.15 0.21 -16.61
CA LEU A 101 3.13 -0.82 -16.35
C LEU A 101 3.72 -2.22 -16.37
N GLY A 102 3.37 -3.02 -15.38
CA GLY A 102 3.95 -4.34 -15.19
C GLY A 102 5.41 -4.29 -14.75
N ALA A 103 5.91 -3.14 -14.26
CA ALA A 103 7.24 -3.06 -13.66
C ALA A 103 7.40 -4.09 -12.55
N ASP A 104 8.66 -4.51 -12.38
CA ASP A 104 9.03 -5.60 -11.49
C ASP A 104 8.98 -5.25 -10.00
N GLN A 105 8.62 -4.02 -9.62
CA GLN A 105 8.56 -3.57 -8.23
C GLN A 105 7.36 -2.64 -7.98
N VAL A 106 6.58 -2.98 -6.96
CA VAL A 106 5.53 -2.17 -6.34
C VAL A 106 5.71 -2.21 -4.83
N ARG A 107 5.40 -1.09 -4.18
CA ARG A 107 5.41 -0.98 -2.73
C ARG A 107 4.36 -1.89 -2.10
N GLU A 108 4.74 -2.76 -1.19
CA GLU A 108 3.83 -3.62 -0.43
C GLU A 108 3.96 -3.34 1.06
N PHE A 109 2.82 -3.19 1.73
CA PHE A 109 2.76 -2.94 3.17
C PHE A 109 2.18 -4.15 3.92
N GLY A 110 2.79 -4.48 5.07
CA GLY A 110 2.24 -5.40 6.07
C GLY A 110 2.41 -6.90 5.81
N VAL A 111 3.15 -7.31 4.77
CA VAL A 111 3.38 -8.73 4.45
C VAL A 111 4.73 -9.18 5.00
N GLN A 112 4.72 -9.89 6.14
CA GLN A 112 5.89 -10.42 6.87
C GLN A 112 6.86 -9.36 7.43
N VAL A 113 6.99 -8.22 6.76
CA VAL A 113 7.75 -7.04 7.14
C VAL A 113 6.87 -5.79 7.03
N PRO A 114 7.21 -4.67 7.69
CA PRO A 114 6.38 -3.47 7.69
C PRO A 114 6.11 -2.93 6.29
N VAL A 115 7.16 -2.89 5.47
CA VAL A 115 7.15 -2.42 4.09
C VAL A 115 8.25 -3.10 3.29
N GLN A 116 7.96 -3.45 2.04
CA GLN A 116 8.93 -3.99 1.08
C GLN A 116 8.53 -3.62 -0.35
N ASP A 117 9.45 -3.80 -1.31
CA ASP A 117 9.15 -3.65 -2.73
C ASP A 117 9.12 -5.03 -3.38
N VAL A 118 8.05 -5.33 -4.12
CA VAL A 118 7.75 -6.68 -4.62
C VAL A 118 7.32 -6.67 -6.07
N SER A 119 7.56 -7.78 -6.78
CA SER A 119 7.11 -7.93 -8.16
C SER A 119 5.61 -8.18 -8.25
N LEU A 120 4.93 -7.35 -9.04
CA LEU A 120 3.52 -7.54 -9.39
C LEU A 120 3.25 -8.86 -10.13
N LYS A 121 4.27 -9.48 -10.73
CA LYS A 121 4.14 -10.82 -11.36
C LYS A 121 3.71 -11.91 -10.38
N ARG A 122 3.77 -11.67 -9.06
CA ARG A 122 3.24 -12.60 -8.06
C ARG A 122 1.70 -12.58 -7.96
N LEU A 123 1.05 -11.61 -8.60
CA LEU A 123 -0.38 -11.31 -8.44
C LEU A 123 -1.20 -11.54 -9.73
N GLU A 124 -0.52 -11.77 -10.86
CA GLU A 124 -1.09 -12.18 -12.15
C GLU A 124 -0.87 -13.67 -12.39
#